data_AF-X1VCX9-F1
#
_entry.id   AF-X1VCX9-F1
#
_cell.length_a   1.000
_cell.length_b   1.000
_cell.length_c   1.000
_cell.angle_alpha   90.00
_cell.angle_beta   90.00
_cell.angle_gamma   90.00
#
_symmetry.space_group_name_H-M   'P 1'
#
loop_
_entity.id
_entity.type
_entity.pdbx_description
1 polymer ?
#
loop_
_entity_poly.entity_id
_entity_poly.type
_entity_poly.pdbx_seq_one_letter_code
_entity_poly.pdbx_strand_id
1 'polypeptide(L)' 'MIPVAKASKAAKGRVRRATMGEKASIRKSARLLADFDLITQKRFDAIVRTTEQRR' A
#
# COMPACT_ATOMS: atom_id res chain seq x y z
N MET A 1 -15.40 5.68 15.13
CA MET A 1 -14.61 5.93 13.90
C MET A 1 -13.15 5.62 14.19
N ILE A 2 -12.52 4.67 13.49
CA ILE A 2 -11.07 4.41 13.64
C ILE A 2 -10.33 5.51 12.87
N PRO A 3 -9.45 6.31 13.51
CA PRO A 3 -8.71 7.36 12.80
C PRO A 3 -7.82 6.73 11.73
N VAL A 4 -7.89 7.26 10.50
CA VAL A 4 -7.01 6.87 9.41
C VAL A 4 -5.59 7.32 9.78
N ALA A 5 -4.81 6.40 10.34
CA ALA A 5 -3.45 6.67 10.75
C ALA A 5 -2.62 7.14 9.54
N LYS A 6 -2.17 8.40 9.58
CA LYS A 6 -1.32 8.99 8.55
C LYS A 6 -0.01 8.21 8.52
N ALA A 7 0.34 7.63 7.36
CA ALA A 7 1.59 6.90 7.21
C ALA A 7 2.80 7.78 7.61
N SER A 8 3.69 7.24 8.44
CA SER A 8 4.87 7.97 8.92
C SER A 8 5.77 8.40 7.76
N LYS A 9 6.53 9.50 7.94
CA LYS A 9 7.51 9.97 6.94
C LYS A 9 8.50 8.86 6.55
N ALA A 10 8.92 8.06 7.53
CA ALA A 10 9.81 6.92 7.31
C ALA A 10 9.17 5.83 6.45
N ALA A 11 7.89 5.50 6.68
CA ALA A 11 7.16 4.53 5.85
C ALA A 11 7.07 5.00 4.40
N LYS A 12 6.74 6.27 4.17
CA LYS A 12 6.72 6.86 2.82
C LYS A 12 8.09 6.82 2.14
N GLY A 13 9.16 7.12 2.90
CA GLY A 13 10.53 7.06 2.41
C GLY A 13 10.95 5.66 1.95
N ARG A 14 10.53 4.62 2.68
CA ARG A 14 10.78 3.21 2.29
C ARG A 14 10.06 2.85 0.99
N VAL A 15 8.77 3.15 0.88
CA VAL A 15 8.00 2.88 -0.36
C VAL A 15 8.59 3.65 -1.55
N ARG A 16 9.08 4.88 -1.32
CA ARG A 16 9.73 5.67 -2.38
C ARG A 16 11.00 5.01 -2.91
N ARG A 17 11.81 4.42 -2.02
CA ARG A 17 13.07 3.74 -2.37
C ARG A 17 12.89 2.32 -2.92
N ALA A 18 11.72 1.71 -2.72
CA ALA A 18 11.42 0.40 -3.27
C ALA A 18 11.47 0.43 -4.81
N THR A 19 12.05 -0.62 -5.37
CA THR A 19 12.11 -0.90 -6.80
C THR A 19 10.71 -1.12 -7.38
N MET A 20 10.60 -1.09 -8.72
CA MET A 20 9.34 -1.38 -9.39
C MET A 20 8.86 -2.82 -9.14
N GLY A 21 9.78 -3.79 -9.05
CA GLY A 21 9.47 -5.18 -8.74
C GLY A 21 8.93 -5.37 -7.33
N GLU A 22 9.55 -4.73 -6.33
CA GLU A 22 9.07 -4.76 -4.95
C GLU A 22 7.68 -4.11 -4.82
N LYS A 23 7.46 -2.97 -5.49
CA LYS A 23 6.15 -2.32 -5.53
C LYS A 23 5.07 -3.21 -6.18
N ALA A 24 5.42 -3.94 -7.24
CA ALA A 24 4.50 -4.89 -7.86
C ALA A 24 4.16 -6.07 -6.93
N SER A 25 5.16 -6.60 -6.22
CA SER A 25 4.96 -7.64 -5.21
C SER A 25 4.01 -7.16 -4.10
N ILE A 26 4.22 -5.95 -3.57
CA ILE A 26 3.34 -5.34 -2.56
C ILE A 26 1.89 -5.25 -3.06
N ARG A 27 1.67 -4.84 -4.31
CA ARG A 27 0.31 -4.78 -4.89
C ARG A 27 -0.32 -6.17 -4.99
N LYS A 28 0.44 -7.19 -5.41
CA LYS A 28 -0.04 -8.57 -5.50
C LYS A 28 -0.43 -9.12 -4.13
N SER A 29 0.41 -8.93 -3.11
CA SER A 29 0.10 -9.32 -1.73
C SER A 29 -1.11 -8.56 -1.18
N ALA A 30 -1.21 -7.26 -1.45
CA ALA A 30 -2.36 -6.47 -1.02
C ALA A 30 -3.66 -6.96 -1.68
N ARG A 31 -3.61 -7.38 -2.96
CA ARG A 31 -4.77 -7.95 -3.64
C ARG A 31 -5.22 -9.25 -2.97
N LEU A 32 -4.28 -10.14 -2.68
CA LEU A 32 -4.56 -11.39 -1.98
C LEU A 32 -5.25 -11.13 -0.62
N LEU A 33 -4.75 -10.17 0.16
CA LEU A 33 -5.36 -9.80 1.43
C LEU A 33 -6.78 -9.25 1.29
N ALA A 34 -7.07 -8.54 0.19
CA ALA A 34 -8.41 -8.04 -0.09
C ALA A 34 -9.34 -9.17 -0.54
N ASP A 35 -8.86 -10.10 -1.36
CA ASP A 35 -9.64 -11.26 -1.83
C ASP A 35 -10.03 -12.20 -0.67
N PHE A 36 -9.23 -12.25 0.40
CA PHE A 36 -9.54 -12.96 1.65
C PHE A 36 -10.27 -12.11 2.70
N ASP A 37 -10.75 -10.91 2.35
CA ASP A 37 -11.43 -9.97 3.26
C ASP A 37 -10.62 -9.58 4.52
N LEU A 38 -9.29 -9.81 4.52
CA LEU A 38 -8.40 -9.43 5.61
C LEU A 38 -8.13 -7.92 5.63
N ILE A 39 -8.30 -7.25 4.49
CA ILE A 39 -8.31 -5.80 4.38
C ILE A 39 -9.51 -5.36 3.55
N THR A 40 -10.11 -4.23 3.93
CA THR A 40 -11.17 -3.59 3.14
C THR A 40 -10.64 -3.15 1.76
N GLN A 41 -11.51 -3.11 0.74
CA GLN A 41 -11.20 -2.53 -0.57
C GLN A 41 -10.55 -1.12 -0.47
N LYS A 42 -11.07 -0.27 0.43
CA LYS A 42 -10.53 1.07 0.70
C LYS A 42 -9.05 1.07 1.12
N ARG A 43 -8.61 0.04 1.85
CA ARG A 43 -7.19 -0.13 2.26
C ARG A 43 -6.35 -0.61 1.10
N PHE A 44 -6.86 -1.53 0.28
CA PHE A 44 -6.19 -1.95 -0.94
C PHE A 44 -5.94 -0.76 -1.87
N ASP A 45 -6.96 0.05 -2.15
CA ASP A 45 -6.84 1.23 -3.02
C ASP A 45 -5.80 2.24 -2.51
N ALA A 46 -5.72 2.42 -1.18
CA ALA A 46 -4.72 3.27 -0.56
C ALA A 46 -3.28 2.73 -0.73
N ILE A 47 -3.10 1.40 -0.65
CA ILE A 47 -1.80 0.76 -0.89
C ILE A 47 -1.40 0.94 -2.35
N VAL A 48 -2.30 0.64 -3.29
CA VAL A 48 -2.08 0.81 -4.73
C VAL A 48 -1.63 2.24 -5.03
N ARG A 49 -2.41 3.24 -4.60
CA ARG A 49 -2.09 4.66 -4.77
C ARG A 49 -0.72 5.03 -4.20
N THR A 50 -0.36 4.49 -3.04
CA THR A 50 0.93 4.79 -2.39
C THR A 50 2.11 4.14 -3.14
N THR A 51 1.91 2.94 -3.72
CA THR A 51 2.95 2.25 -4.49
C THR A 51 3.10 2.80 -5.92
N GLU A 52 2.05 3.41 -6.47
CA GLU A 52 2.01 3.98 -7.82
C GLU A 52 2.46 5.44 -7.90
N GLN A 53 2.58 6.14 -6.77
CA GLN A 53 3.18 7.48 -6.73
C GLN A 53 4.63 7.42 -7.24
N ARG A 54 4.78 7.56 -8.55
CA ARG A 54 5.96 8.08 -9.22
C ARG A 54 5.90 9.61 -9.08
N ARG A 55 7.08 10.20 -8.89
CA ARG A 55 7.25 11.64 -8.99
C ARG A 55 6.70 12.15 -10.30
#